data_AF-A0A517YN53-F1
#
_entry.id   AF-A0A517YN53-F1
#
_cell.length_a   1.000
_cell.length_b   1.000
_cell.length_c   1.000
_cell.angle_alpha   90.00
_cell.angle_beta   90.00
_cell.angle_gamma   90.00
#
_symmetry.space_group_name_H-M   'P 1'
#
loop_
_entity.id
_entity.type
_entity.pdbx_description
1 polymer ?
#
loop_
_entity_poly.entity_id
_entity_poly.type
_entity_poly.pdbx_seq_one_letter_code
_entity_poly.pdbx_strand_id
1 'polypeptide(L)'
;MAKKSSSKSDRSDPKQNKSLAIRLVVKKMPAAKATEVAEVVKKEYGHEISQNMVYMVKTKGNMATDGRAKKSKSASDSPLTSPALWVDAIKTARQLLKATGSLANATALLKAIDG
;
A
#
# COMPACT_ATOMS: atom_id res chain seq x y z
N MET A 1 33.78 20.74 6.53
CA MET A 1 32.32 20.85 6.71
C MET A 1 31.84 19.70 7.58
N ALA A 2 31.43 19.99 8.82
CA ALA A 2 30.99 18.97 9.77
C ALA A 2 29.58 18.48 9.44
N LYS A 3 29.46 17.20 9.11
CA LYS A 3 28.19 16.51 8.83
C LYS A 3 27.44 16.33 10.15
N LYS A 4 26.50 17.23 10.44
CA LYS A 4 25.65 17.21 11.64
C LYS A 4 24.86 15.89 11.65
N SER A 5 25.25 14.95 12.51
CA SER A 5 24.51 13.72 12.76
C SER A 5 23.17 14.12 13.38
N SER A 6 22.07 13.92 12.65
CA SER A 6 20.73 14.03 13.22
C SER A 6 20.60 12.94 14.29
N SER A 7 20.68 13.33 15.56
CA SER A 7 20.40 12.45 16.69
C SER A 7 19.05 11.78 16.43
N LYS A 8 19.00 10.44 16.50
CA LYS A 8 17.77 9.64 16.47
C LYS A 8 16.96 9.82 17.76
N SER A 9 16.90 11.03 18.31
CA SER A 9 16.19 11.31 19.55
C SER A 9 14.68 11.33 19.28
N ASP A 10 13.98 10.40 19.93
CA ASP A 10 12.64 10.61 20.48
C ASP A 10 11.47 10.73 19.51
N ARG A 11 11.51 9.95 18.41
CA ARG A 11 10.30 9.74 17.58
C ARG A 11 9.19 8.95 18.28
N SER A 12 9.54 8.18 19.32
CA SER A 12 8.64 7.30 20.06
C SER A 12 8.01 7.96 21.28
N ASP A 13 8.53 9.11 21.72
CA ASP A 13 8.06 9.77 22.94
C ASP A 13 6.97 10.81 22.64
N PRO A 14 5.75 10.65 23.16
CA PRO A 14 4.66 11.61 22.92
C PRO A 14 4.95 13.00 23.46
N LYS A 15 5.79 13.11 24.49
CA LYS A 15 6.22 14.39 25.09
C LYS A 15 7.16 15.19 24.19
N GLN A 16 7.80 14.56 23.22
CA GLN A 16 8.65 15.27 22.25
C GLN A 16 8.03 15.30 20.84
N ASN A 17 7.13 14.35 20.53
CA ASN A 17 6.50 14.24 19.24
C ASN A 17 5.02 14.67 19.27
N LYS A 18 4.76 15.91 18.83
CA LYS A 18 3.41 16.49 18.75
C LYS A 18 2.42 15.62 17.97
N SER A 19 2.85 15.05 16.84
CA SER A 19 1.99 14.20 16.00
C SER A 19 1.65 12.85 16.65
N LEU A 20 2.53 12.34 17.52
CA LEU A 20 2.29 11.12 18.29
C LEU A 20 1.32 11.42 19.44
N ALA A 21 1.53 12.51 20.17
CA ALA A 21 0.61 12.97 21.21
C ALA A 21 -0.82 13.16 20.67
N ILE A 22 -0.98 13.86 19.54
CA ILE A 22 -2.31 14.00 18.90
C ILE A 22 -2.90 12.64 18.56
N ARG A 23 -2.13 11.70 18.00
CA ARG A 23 -2.64 10.36 17.66
C ARG A 23 -3.14 9.60 18.89
N LEU A 24 -2.42 9.70 20.02
CA LEU A 24 -2.85 9.05 21.27
C LEU A 24 -4.14 9.67 21.80
N VAL A 25 -4.25 11.00 21.80
CA VAL A 25 -5.46 11.70 22.27
C VAL A 25 -6.65 11.44 21.35
N VAL A 26 -6.47 11.49 20.02
CA VAL A 26 -7.52 11.18 19.05
C VAL A 26 -7.97 9.72 19.17
N LYS A 27 -7.06 8.79 19.48
CA LYS A 27 -7.42 7.38 19.71
C LYS A 27 -8.26 7.20 20.99
N LYS A 28 -7.99 7.98 22.05
CA LYS A 28 -8.81 8.00 23.28
C LYS A 28 -10.17 8.67 23.04
N MET A 29 -10.20 9.73 22.22
CA MET A 29 -11.38 10.57 21.97
C MET A 29 -11.65 10.75 20.47
N PRO A 30 -12.15 9.71 19.78
CA PRO A 30 -12.30 9.74 18.32
C PRO A 30 -13.29 10.82 17.83
N ALA A 31 -14.34 11.09 18.59
CA ALA A 31 -15.40 12.04 18.25
C ALA A 31 -15.13 13.50 18.72
N ALA A 32 -14.03 13.75 19.46
CA ALA A 32 -13.75 15.08 20.02
C ALA A 32 -13.43 16.12 18.94
N LYS A 33 -13.79 17.37 19.19
CA LYS A 33 -13.50 18.50 18.30
C LYS A 33 -12.00 18.83 18.31
N ALA A 34 -11.51 19.47 17.25
CA ALA A 34 -10.08 19.79 17.13
C ALA A 34 -9.58 20.73 18.25
N THR A 35 -10.44 21.61 18.75
CA THR A 35 -10.20 22.48 19.90
C THR A 35 -9.94 21.69 21.18
N GLU A 36 -10.85 20.76 21.49
CA GLU A 36 -10.79 19.91 22.68
C GLU A 36 -9.54 19.01 22.67
N VAL A 37 -9.19 18.46 21.50
CA VAL A 37 -7.97 17.66 21.34
C VAL A 37 -6.73 18.50 21.61
N ALA A 38 -6.66 19.74 21.13
CA ALA A 38 -5.51 20.61 21.36
C ALA A 38 -5.35 20.94 22.85
N GLU A 39 -6.45 21.18 23.56
CA GLU A 39 -6.44 21.40 25.01
C GLU A 39 -5.96 20.18 25.79
N VAL A 40 -6.45 18.99 25.44
CA VAL A 40 -6.04 17.75 26.10
C VAL A 40 -4.58 17.42 25.81
N VAL A 41 -4.09 17.65 24.59
CA VAL A 41 -2.67 17.45 24.28
C VAL A 41 -1.78 18.43 25.05
N LYS A 42 -2.23 19.68 25.26
CA LYS A 42 -1.53 20.65 26.12
C LYS A 42 -1.50 20.19 27.58
N LYS A 43 -2.62 19.67 28.09
CA LYS A 43 -2.73 19.15 29.47
C LYS A 43 -1.90 17.88 29.72
N GLU A 44 -1.99 16.88 28.83
CA GLU A 44 -1.32 15.58 29.02
C GLU A 44 0.17 15.59 28.62
N TYR A 45 0.52 16.36 27.58
CA TYR A 45 1.85 16.28 26.95
C TYR A 45 2.58 17.62 26.86
N GLY A 46 1.97 18.72 27.29
CA GLY A 46 2.61 20.05 27.33
C GLY A 46 2.77 20.73 25.97
N HIS A 47 2.20 20.17 24.89
CA HIS A 47 2.37 20.73 23.54
C HIS A 47 1.30 21.75 23.21
N GLU A 48 1.72 22.90 22.72
CA GLU A 48 0.84 23.82 22.01
C GLU A 48 0.76 23.45 20.52
N ILE A 49 -0.49 23.30 20.06
CA ILE A 49 -0.86 22.66 18.80
C ILE A 49 -1.95 23.49 18.13
N SER A 50 -1.78 23.77 16.83
CA SER A 50 -2.82 24.41 16.04
C SER A 50 -3.88 23.39 15.63
N GLN A 51 -5.13 23.84 15.48
CA GLN A 51 -6.24 23.00 15.04
C GLN A 51 -5.96 22.34 13.67
N ASN A 52 -5.29 23.07 12.77
CA ASN A 52 -4.88 22.55 11.46
C ASN A 52 -4.01 21.28 11.60
N MET A 53 -3.09 21.24 12.57
CA MET A 53 -2.27 20.05 12.80
C MET A 53 -3.09 18.86 13.29
N VAL A 54 -4.15 19.10 14.08
CA VAL A 54 -5.08 18.05 14.50
C VAL A 54 -5.85 17.49 13.30
N TYR A 55 -6.39 18.35 12.43
CA TYR A 55 -7.08 17.91 11.21
C TYR A 55 -6.17 17.09 10.31
N MET A 56 -4.93 17.54 10.06
CA MET A 56 -3.95 16.81 9.26
C MET A 56 -3.64 15.42 9.82
N VAL A 57 -3.55 15.28 11.14
CA VAL A 57 -3.32 13.98 11.79
C VAL A 57 -4.55 13.07 11.67
N LYS A 58 -5.77 13.61 11.85
CA LYS A 58 -7.02 12.84 11.65
C LYS A 58 -7.14 12.35 10.21
N THR A 59 -6.93 13.23 9.22
CA THR A 59 -6.98 12.87 7.80
C THR A 59 -5.96 11.80 7.45
N LYS A 60 -4.71 11.91 7.93
CA LYS A 60 -3.69 10.86 7.72
C LYS A 60 -4.05 9.54 8.38
N GLY A 61 -4.72 9.57 9.54
CA GLY A 61 -5.27 8.38 10.19
C GLY A 61 -6.28 7.67 9.30
N ASN A 62 -7.27 8.41 8.79
CA ASN A 62 -8.31 7.87 7.92
C ASN A 62 -7.73 7.32 6.61
N MET A 63 -6.77 8.01 5.99
CA MET A 63 -6.08 7.48 4.79
C MET A 63 -5.30 6.19 5.05
N ALA A 64 -4.81 5.98 6.28
CA ALA A 64 -4.15 4.73 6.65
C ALA A 64 -5.15 3.58 6.87
N THR A 65 -6.34 3.87 7.41
CA THR A 65 -7.41 2.87 7.63
C THR A 65 -8.15 2.52 6.35
N ASP A 66 -8.46 3.52 5.51
CA ASP A 66 -9.15 3.35 4.23
C ASP A 66 -8.26 2.68 3.18
N GLY A 67 -6.98 2.51 3.52
CA GLY A 67 -6.00 1.81 2.72
C GLY A 67 -5.45 2.70 1.62
N ARG A 68 -4.17 3.06 1.76
CA ARG A 68 -3.31 3.23 0.58
C ARG A 68 -3.61 2.05 -0.33
N ALA A 69 -4.05 2.30 -1.57
CA ALA A 69 -4.37 1.24 -2.52
C ALA A 69 -3.30 0.16 -2.38
N LYS A 70 -3.67 -0.99 -1.79
CA LYS A 70 -2.77 -2.13 -1.72
C LYS A 70 -2.48 -2.38 -3.19
N LYS A 71 -1.27 -2.08 -3.66
CA LYS A 71 -0.81 -2.59 -4.95
C LYS A 71 -1.21 -4.05 -4.89
N SER A 72 -2.16 -4.46 -5.73
CA SER A 72 -2.49 -5.87 -5.83
C SER A 72 -1.13 -6.51 -6.02
N LYS A 73 -0.76 -7.44 -5.13
CA LYS A 73 0.29 -8.37 -5.46
C LYS A 73 -0.23 -9.00 -6.75
N SER A 74 0.30 -8.58 -7.89
CA SER A 74 -0.06 -9.18 -9.16
C SER A 74 0.20 -10.66 -8.98
N ALA A 75 -0.89 -11.42 -8.95
CA ALA A 75 -0.85 -12.84 -8.80
C ALA A 75 -0.07 -13.43 -9.98
N SER A 76 0.80 -14.39 -9.66
CA SER A 76 1.57 -15.29 -10.50
C SER A 76 2.54 -14.66 -11.51
N ASP A 77 3.81 -15.05 -11.40
CA ASP A 77 4.72 -15.19 -12.53
C ASP A 77 3.96 -15.78 -13.72
N SER A 78 3.62 -14.94 -14.70
CA SER A 78 3.28 -15.47 -16.00
C SER A 78 4.57 -16.06 -16.56
N PRO A 79 4.61 -17.36 -16.93
CA PRO A 79 5.84 -18.01 -17.40
C PRO A 79 6.41 -17.34 -18.67
N LEU A 80 5.61 -16.47 -19.31
CA LEU A 80 6.01 -15.63 -20.44
C LEU A 80 6.68 -14.34 -19.93
N THR A 81 7.84 -14.49 -19.31
CA THR A 81 8.61 -13.40 -18.68
C THR A 81 9.43 -12.55 -19.66
N SER A 82 9.55 -12.98 -20.93
CA SER A 82 10.30 -12.26 -21.96
C SER A 82 9.57 -12.19 -23.30
N PRO A 83 9.80 -11.14 -24.11
CA PRO A 83 9.20 -11.02 -25.45
C PRO A 83 9.53 -12.19 -26.38
N ALA A 84 10.70 -12.81 -26.23
CA ALA A 84 11.09 -13.98 -27.01
C ALA A 84 10.16 -15.19 -26.74
N LEU A 85 9.79 -15.41 -25.48
CA LEU A 85 8.86 -16.47 -25.09
C LEU A 85 7.45 -16.23 -25.64
N TRP A 86 7.01 -14.97 -25.71
CA TRP A 86 5.75 -14.61 -26.36
C TRP A 86 5.76 -14.91 -27.86
N VAL A 87 6.83 -14.53 -28.55
CA VAL A 87 6.98 -14.80 -29.99
C VAL A 87 7.00 -16.30 -30.26
N ASP A 88 7.68 -17.07 -29.41
CA ASP A 88 7.74 -18.52 -29.55
C ASP A 88 6.37 -19.18 -29.32
N ALA A 89 5.70 -18.86 -28.21
CA ALA A 89 4.36 -19.38 -27.90
C ALA A 89 3.33 -19.09 -29.03
N ILE A 90 3.39 -17.90 -29.63
CA ILE A 90 2.52 -17.53 -30.76
C ILE A 90 2.84 -18.37 -32.01
N LYS A 91 4.11 -18.68 -32.27
CA LYS A 91 4.51 -19.54 -33.40
C LYS A 91 4.02 -20.98 -33.18
N THR A 92 4.19 -21.52 -31.99
CA THR A 92 3.72 -22.87 -31.64
C THR A 92 2.20 -22.98 -31.76
N ALA A 93 1.47 -22.00 -31.23
CA ALA A 93 0.00 -21.95 -31.34
C ALA A 93 -0.45 -21.90 -32.81
N ARG A 94 0.24 -21.12 -33.66
CA ARG A 94 -0.06 -21.05 -35.10
C ARG A 94 0.20 -22.39 -35.81
N GLN A 95 1.27 -23.09 -35.46
CA GLN A 95 1.57 -24.41 -36.03
C GLN A 95 0.51 -25.44 -35.64
N LEU A 96 0.08 -25.44 -34.37
CA LEU A 96 -0.99 -26.32 -33.89
C LEU A 96 -2.31 -26.07 -34.64
N LEU A 97 -2.70 -24.80 -34.83
CA LEU A 97 -3.91 -24.46 -35.59
C LEU A 97 -3.81 -24.88 -37.06
N LYS A 98 -2.63 -24.74 -37.69
CA LYS A 98 -2.42 -25.20 -39.06
C LYS A 98 -2.49 -26.72 -39.21
N ALA A 99 -1.93 -27.46 -38.25
CA ALA A 99 -1.92 -28.91 -38.27
C ALA A 99 -3.32 -29.51 -38.05
N THR A 100 -4.14 -28.87 -37.22
CA THR A 100 -5.46 -29.37 -36.80
C THR A 100 -6.62 -28.84 -37.65
N GLY A 101 -6.39 -27.76 -38.41
CA GLY A 101 -7.36 -27.12 -39.30
C GLY A 101 -8.54 -26.45 -38.60
N SER A 102 -8.68 -26.61 -37.27
CA SER A 102 -9.78 -26.08 -36.48
C SER A 102 -9.36 -25.89 -35.02
N LEU A 103 -9.79 -24.78 -34.42
CA LEU A 103 -9.57 -24.49 -33.01
C LEU A 103 -10.17 -25.55 -32.08
N ALA A 104 -11.33 -26.12 -32.45
CA ALA A 104 -11.97 -27.17 -31.67
C ALA A 104 -11.10 -28.43 -31.58
N ASN A 105 -10.45 -28.81 -32.69
CA ASN A 105 -9.54 -29.95 -32.73
C ASN A 105 -8.24 -29.67 -31.97
N ALA A 106 -7.66 -28.48 -32.11
CA ALA A 106 -6.49 -28.07 -31.35
C ALA A 106 -6.73 -28.13 -29.83
N THR A 107 -7.86 -27.61 -29.37
CA THR A 107 -8.21 -27.64 -27.94
C THR A 107 -8.54 -29.04 -27.43
N ALA A 108 -9.17 -29.88 -28.25
CA ALA A 108 -9.39 -31.29 -27.91
C ALA A 108 -8.08 -32.06 -27.75
N LEU A 109 -7.11 -31.83 -28.64
CA LEU A 109 -5.78 -32.45 -28.53
C LEU A 109 -5.02 -31.98 -27.29
N LEU A 110 -5.03 -30.68 -26.99
CA LEU A 110 -4.39 -30.16 -25.77
C LEU A 110 -4.99 -30.78 -24.52
N LYS A 111 -6.33 -30.86 -24.45
CA LYS A 111 -7.04 -31.51 -23.33
C LYS A 111 -6.75 -33.01 -23.22
N ALA A 112 -6.48 -33.70 -24.32
CA ALA A 112 -6.11 -35.10 -24.32
C ALA A 112 -4.67 -35.34 -23.85
N ILE A 113 -3.79 -34.34 -24.00
CA ILE A 113 -2.39 -34.38 -23.51
C ILE A 113 -2.31 -34.01 -22.03
N ASP A 114 -3.13 -33.05 -21.58
CA ASP A 114 -3.21 -32.61 -20.17
C ASP A 114 -4.11 -33.54 -19.30
N GLY A 115 -4.62 -34.63 -19.87
CA GLY A 115 -5.52 -35.61 -19.24
C GLY A 115 -4.83 -36.56 -18.27
#